data_AF-A0A918U5E9-F1
#
_entry.id   AF-A0A918U5E9-F1
#
_cell.length_a   1.000
_cell.length_b   1.000
_cell.length_c   1.000
_cell.angle_alpha   90.00
_cell.angle_beta   90.00
_cell.angle_gamma   90.00
#
_symmetry.space_group_name_H-M   'P 1'
#
loop_
_entity.id
_entity.type
_entity.pdbx_description
1 polymer ?
#
loop_
_entity_poly.entity_id
_entity_poly.type
_entity_poly.pdbx_seq_one_letter_code
_entity_poly.pdbx_strand_id
1 'polypeptide(L)'
;MLRLRRVPGRRHLLSGHPGAGEALREPLHAWWIRPSGPAGHPFWRNEWIPFLSDQDGWSGKFVDVRDGRVGRWVVGEITITGQYESLAHYFDSVADTLTRIADGDHPVREVSEGRLVRS
;
A
#
# COMPACT_ATOMS: atom_id res chain seq x y z
N MET A 1 4.37 -54.07 -13.92
CA MET A 1 5.72 -54.15 -13.31
C MET A 1 6.75 -53.87 -14.39
N LEU A 2 7.30 -52.65 -14.47
CA LEU A 2 8.52 -52.39 -15.25
C LEU A 2 9.24 -51.16 -14.67
N ARG A 3 10.57 -51.22 -14.70
CA ARG A 3 11.52 -50.61 -13.76
C ARG A 3 12.18 -49.37 -14.39
N LEU A 4 12.20 -48.24 -13.69
CA LEU A 4 12.99 -47.05 -14.06
C LEU A 4 14.48 -47.33 -13.95
N ARG A 5 15.26 -46.97 -14.99
CA ARG A 5 16.71 -46.76 -14.88
C ARG A 5 17.02 -45.30 -15.20
N ARG A 6 17.75 -44.66 -14.30
CA ARG A 6 18.36 -43.33 -14.47
C ARG A 6 19.86 -43.54 -14.63
N VAL A 7 20.51 -42.91 -15.61
CA VAL A 7 21.96 -42.66 -15.57
C VAL A 7 22.24 -41.24 -16.15
N PRO A 8 23.18 -40.46 -15.56
CA PRO A 8 23.28 -39.02 -15.73
C PRO A 8 24.53 -38.53 -16.52
N GLY A 9 24.45 -37.30 -17.07
CA GLY A 9 25.57 -36.38 -17.25
C GLY A 9 26.50 -36.55 -18.46
N ARG A 10 26.38 -35.67 -19.48
CA ARG A 10 27.51 -34.91 -20.07
C ARG A 10 27.01 -33.82 -21.04
N ARG A 11 27.62 -32.63 -20.91
CA ARG A 11 27.40 -31.39 -21.67
C ARG A 11 28.20 -31.37 -22.98
N HIS A 12 27.76 -30.60 -23.98
CA HIS A 12 28.51 -29.51 -24.65
C HIS A 12 27.58 -28.83 -25.67
N LEU A 13 27.10 -27.60 -25.43
CA LEU A 13 27.72 -26.27 -25.62
C LEU A 13 27.43 -25.69 -27.01
N LEU A 14 26.43 -24.80 -27.10
CA LEU A 14 26.51 -23.62 -27.97
C LEU A 14 26.07 -22.40 -27.16
N SER A 15 26.89 -21.38 -27.27
CA SER A 15 26.96 -20.16 -26.48
C SER A 15 25.82 -19.18 -26.77
N GLY A 16 25.21 -18.68 -25.71
CA GLY A 16 24.46 -17.43 -25.67
C GLY A 16 24.43 -16.96 -24.21
N HIS A 17 24.76 -15.70 -23.96
CA HIS A 17 24.88 -15.05 -22.65
C HIS A 17 23.97 -15.61 -21.54
N PRO A 18 24.45 -15.76 -20.28
CA PRO A 18 23.59 -16.16 -19.17
C PRO A 18 22.61 -15.02 -18.84
N GLY A 19 21.42 -15.08 -19.44
CA GLY A 19 20.22 -14.48 -18.87
C GLY A 19 19.95 -15.14 -17.53
N ALA A 20 19.62 -14.34 -16.53
CA ALA A 20 19.46 -14.68 -15.11
C ALA A 20 18.41 -15.78 -14.85
N GLY A 21 18.73 -17.01 -15.22
CA GLY A 21 18.02 -18.21 -14.84
C GLY A 21 18.55 -18.73 -13.51
N GLU A 22 18.27 -18.04 -12.40
CA GLU A 22 18.29 -18.62 -11.06
C GLU A 22 17.63 -17.74 -9.97
N ALA A 23 16.63 -16.94 -10.34
CA ALA A 23 15.95 -16.02 -9.40
C ALA A 23 14.43 -16.19 -9.33
N LEU A 24 13.89 -17.37 -9.66
CA LEU A 24 12.43 -17.59 -9.73
C LEU A 24 11.91 -18.62 -8.73
N ARG A 25 12.27 -18.47 -7.46
CA ARG A 25 11.54 -19.11 -6.35
C ARG A 25 11.11 -18.15 -5.23
N GLU A 26 11.22 -16.85 -5.43
CA GLU A 26 10.59 -15.91 -4.51
C GLU A 26 9.15 -15.69 -4.96
N PRO A 27 8.16 -16.08 -4.15
CA PRO A 27 6.79 -15.82 -4.51
C PRO A 27 6.56 -14.31 -4.56
N LEU A 28 5.72 -13.83 -5.48
CA LEU A 28 5.34 -12.41 -5.57
C LEU A 28 4.76 -11.85 -4.25
N HIS A 29 4.40 -12.72 -3.33
CA HIS A 29 4.03 -12.43 -1.94
C HIS A 29 5.22 -12.26 -0.97
N ALA A 30 6.46 -12.10 -1.44
CA ALA A 30 7.60 -11.79 -0.58
C ALA A 30 7.85 -10.28 -0.42
N TRP A 31 7.39 -9.46 -1.38
CA TRP A 31 7.65 -8.01 -1.41
C TRP A 31 6.70 -7.17 -0.54
N TRP A 32 5.50 -7.68 -0.22
CA TRP A 32 4.55 -7.08 0.74
C TRP A 32 4.76 -7.47 2.22
N ILE A 33 5.57 -8.49 2.53
CA ILE A 33 5.71 -9.06 3.91
C ILE A 33 7.09 -8.80 4.55
N ARG A 34 8.00 -8.06 3.91
CA ARG A 34 9.26 -7.65 4.57
C ARG A 34 9.19 -6.19 5.01
N PRO A 35 8.96 -5.90 6.31
CA PRO A 35 9.22 -4.57 6.84
C PRO A 35 10.75 -4.41 6.91
N SER A 36 11.41 -4.16 5.78
CA SER A 36 12.81 -3.73 5.77
C SER A 36 12.88 -2.23 6.01
N GLY A 37 12.39 -1.81 7.18
CA GLY A 37 12.67 -0.51 7.77
C GLY A 37 13.62 -0.68 8.96
N PRO A 38 14.49 0.30 9.28
CA PRO A 38 15.38 0.21 10.42
C PRO A 38 14.60 -0.10 11.71
N ALA A 39 15.17 -0.97 12.54
CA ALA A 39 14.58 -1.45 13.79
C ALA A 39 14.24 -0.27 14.71
N GLY A 40 12.95 -0.01 14.89
CA GLY A 40 12.45 0.99 15.83
C GLY A 40 10.96 1.27 15.69
N HIS A 41 10.42 1.22 14.47
CA HIS A 41 8.98 1.38 14.23
C HIS A 41 8.56 0.49 13.06
N PRO A 42 7.58 -0.42 13.21
CA PRO A 42 7.07 -1.11 12.05
C PRO A 42 6.36 -0.08 11.16
N PHE A 43 6.91 0.16 9.97
CA PHE A 43 6.32 1.01 8.93
C PHE A 43 4.87 0.60 8.61
N TRP A 44 4.51 -0.66 8.88
CA TRP A 44 3.16 -1.18 8.75
C TRP A 44 2.87 -2.23 9.82
N ARG A 45 1.61 -2.32 10.26
CA ARG A 45 1.13 -3.32 11.22
C ARG A 45 0.02 -4.15 10.60
N ASN A 46 -0.05 -5.43 10.96
CA ASN A 46 -1.10 -6.33 10.47
C ASN A 46 -2.51 -5.88 10.90
N GLU A 47 -2.61 -5.13 12.00
CA GLU A 47 -3.87 -4.59 12.51
C GLU A 47 -4.33 -3.32 11.78
N TRP A 48 -3.51 -2.77 10.88
CA TRP A 48 -3.84 -1.55 10.16
C TRP A 48 -4.42 -1.93 8.79
N ILE A 49 -5.70 -1.65 8.60
CA ILE A 49 -6.43 -1.96 7.37
C ILE A 49 -6.56 -0.69 6.53
N PRO A 50 -5.93 -0.61 5.34
CA PRO A 50 -5.99 0.58 4.50
C PRO A 50 -7.37 0.68 3.84
N PHE A 51 -7.91 1.90 3.74
CA PHE A 51 -9.19 2.14 3.06
C PHE A 51 -9.17 3.35 2.12
N LEU A 52 -8.13 4.18 2.17
CA LEU A 52 -7.92 5.33 1.30
C LEU A 52 -6.44 5.45 0.98
N SER A 53 -6.10 5.67 -0.28
CA SER A 53 -4.76 6.10 -0.69
C SER A 53 -4.85 7.20 -1.74
N ASP A 54 -3.76 7.94 -1.90
CA ASP A 54 -3.53 8.62 -3.17
C ASP A 54 -3.28 7.60 -4.30
N GLN A 55 -3.14 8.12 -5.52
CA GLN A 55 -2.98 7.28 -6.72
C GLN A 55 -1.72 6.41 -6.66
N ASP A 56 -0.65 6.93 -6.05
CA ASP A 56 0.68 6.32 -6.08
C ASP A 56 0.96 5.48 -4.82
N GLY A 57 0.03 5.45 -3.86
CA GLY A 57 0.12 4.70 -2.61
C GLY A 57 1.05 5.33 -1.57
N TRP A 58 1.55 6.55 -1.81
CA TRP A 58 2.54 7.21 -0.97
C TRP A 58 1.93 7.76 0.30
N SER A 59 0.66 8.12 0.26
CA SER A 59 -0.09 8.56 1.41
C SER A 59 -1.49 7.97 1.44
N GLY A 60 -2.08 7.93 2.63
CA GLY A 60 -3.44 7.41 2.78
C GLY A 60 -3.89 7.30 4.23
N LYS A 61 -5.01 6.61 4.44
CA LYS A 61 -5.61 6.38 5.75
C LYS A 61 -5.94 4.91 5.99
N PHE A 62 -5.80 4.51 7.24
CA PHE A 62 -6.07 3.14 7.71
C PHE A 62 -6.97 3.15 8.94
N VAL A 63 -7.67 2.05 9.18
CA VAL A 63 -8.34 1.76 10.45
C VAL A 63 -7.43 0.86 11.27
N ASP A 64 -7.18 1.22 12.54
CA ASP A 64 -6.54 0.33 13.50
C ASP A 64 -7.61 -0.59 14.12
N VAL A 65 -7.62 -1.87 13.77
CA VAL A 65 -8.70 -2.78 14.22
C VAL A 65 -8.66 -3.08 15.72
N ARG A 66 -7.59 -2.67 16.42
CA ARG A 66 -7.47 -2.86 17.87
C ARG A 66 -8.41 -1.95 18.65
N ASP A 67 -8.68 -0.76 18.13
CA ASP A 67 -9.52 0.25 18.80
C ASP A 67 -10.52 0.97 17.88
N GLY A 68 -10.50 0.70 16.58
CA GLY A 68 -11.42 1.26 15.58
C GLY A 68 -11.07 2.68 15.14
N ARG A 69 -9.97 3.26 15.63
CA ARG A 69 -9.57 4.63 15.26
C ARG A 69 -8.91 4.68 13.88
N VAL A 70 -9.00 5.85 13.25
CA VAL A 70 -8.42 6.09 11.93
C VAL A 70 -7.06 6.76 12.06
N GLY A 71 -6.05 6.22 11.39
CA GLY A 71 -4.73 6.82 11.26
C GLY A 71 -4.41 7.26 9.83
N ARG A 72 -3.23 7.85 9.64
CA ARG A 72 -2.71 8.32 8.36
C ARG A 72 -1.24 7.93 8.18
N TRP A 73 -0.88 7.45 7.00
CA TRP A 73 0.52 7.28 6.60
C TRP A 73 0.91 8.29 5.51
N VAL A 74 2.20 8.61 5.50
CA VAL A 74 2.92 9.25 4.38
C VAL A 74 4.31 8.61 4.34
N VAL A 75 4.74 8.12 3.18
CA VAL A 75 6.09 7.54 3.01
C VAL A 75 7.14 8.57 3.40
N GLY A 76 8.05 8.17 4.29
CA GLY A 76 9.12 9.05 4.80
C GLY A 76 8.73 9.92 6.01
N GLU A 77 7.47 9.90 6.44
CA GLU A 77 7.01 10.60 7.64
C GLU A 77 6.63 9.63 8.78
N ILE A 78 6.51 10.17 9.99
CA ILE A 78 5.99 9.41 11.13
C ILE A 78 4.50 9.13 10.91
N THR A 79 4.11 7.86 11.04
CA THR A 79 2.71 7.48 10.93
C THR A 79 1.89 8.04 12.09
N ILE A 80 0.77 8.68 11.76
CA ILE A 80 -0.18 9.23 12.75
C ILE A 80 -1.21 8.15 13.06
N THR A 81 -1.36 7.83 14.35
CA THR A 81 -2.42 6.96 14.86
C THR A 81 -3.48 7.79 15.56
N GLY A 82 -4.74 7.35 15.54
CA GLY A 82 -5.82 8.04 16.25
C GLY A 82 -6.17 9.45 15.73
N GLN A 83 -5.95 9.71 14.43
CA GLN A 83 -6.33 11.00 13.81
C GLN A 83 -7.84 11.27 13.90
N TYR A 84 -8.67 10.21 13.83
CA TYR A 84 -10.11 10.29 14.06
C TYR A 84 -10.54 9.17 15.00
N GLU A 85 -11.55 9.45 15.84
CA GLU A 85 -12.08 8.48 16.81
C GLU A 85 -12.75 7.28 16.16
N SER A 86 -13.26 7.42 14.94
CA SER A 86 -13.88 6.34 14.18
C SER A 86 -13.91 6.65 12.68
N LEU A 87 -14.25 5.65 11.88
CA LEU A 87 -14.49 5.83 10.44
C LEU A 87 -15.69 6.77 10.18
N ALA A 88 -16.72 6.73 11.03
CA ALA A 88 -17.86 7.64 10.94
C ALA A 88 -17.41 9.10 11.12
N HIS A 89 -16.63 9.38 12.18
CA HIS A 89 -16.08 10.71 12.42
C HIS A 89 -15.18 11.21 11.27
N TYR A 90 -14.48 10.30 10.58
CA TYR A 90 -13.77 10.66 9.35
C TYR A 90 -14.73 11.10 8.24
N PHE A 91 -15.78 10.31 7.96
CA PHE A 91 -16.74 10.66 6.91
C PHE A 91 -17.55 11.91 7.22
N ASP A 92 -17.90 12.16 8.49
CA ASP A 92 -18.53 13.40 8.92
C ASP A 92 -17.64 14.60 8.59
N SER A 93 -16.33 14.51 8.90
CA SER A 93 -15.38 15.59 8.54
C SER A 93 -15.24 15.82 7.04
N VAL A 94 -15.40 14.76 6.23
CA VAL A 94 -15.40 14.86 4.77
C VAL A 94 -16.69 15.54 4.29
N ALA A 95 -17.84 15.14 4.81
CA ALA A 95 -19.12 15.74 4.49
C ALA A 95 -19.13 17.24 4.82
N ASP A 96 -18.66 17.62 6.01
CA ASP A 96 -18.54 19.03 6.42
C ASP A 96 -17.64 19.82 5.47
N THR A 97 -16.51 19.23 5.05
CA THR A 97 -15.60 19.86 4.09
C THR A 97 -16.28 20.06 2.73
N LEU A 98 -17.01 19.05 2.24
CA LEU A 98 -17.71 19.13 0.96
C LEU A 98 -18.86 20.14 0.99
N THR A 99 -19.61 20.23 2.09
CA THR A 99 -20.65 21.26 2.29
C THR A 99 -20.03 22.66 2.21
N ARG A 100 -18.91 22.90 2.91
CA ARG A 100 -18.23 24.20 2.85
C ARG A 100 -17.73 24.56 1.45
N ILE A 101 -17.26 23.56 0.68
CA ILE A 101 -16.88 23.78 -0.73
C ILE A 101 -18.10 24.15 -1.57
N ALA A 102 -19.22 23.45 -1.39
CA ALA A 102 -20.46 23.75 -2.10
C ALA A 102 -21.00 25.16 -1.78
N ASP A 103 -20.81 25.62 -0.55
CA ASP A 103 -21.22 26.96 -0.10
C ASP A 103 -20.23 28.07 -0.54
N GLY A 104 -19.12 27.71 -1.20
CA GLY A 104 -18.07 28.67 -1.59
C GLY A 104 -17.18 29.16 -0.44
N ASP A 105 -17.31 28.57 0.76
CA ASP A 105 -16.51 28.87 1.96
C ASP A 105 -15.29 27.95 2.08
N HIS A 106 -14.63 27.67 0.95
CA HIS A 106 -13.41 26.88 0.94
C HIS A 106 -12.35 27.46 -0.02
N PRO A 107 -11.23 28.00 0.49
CA PRO A 107 -10.35 28.89 -0.27
C PRO A 107 -9.49 28.21 -1.35
N VAL A 108 -9.52 26.88 -1.47
CA VAL A 108 -8.54 26.10 -2.27
C VAL A 108 -9.19 25.05 -3.17
N ARG A 109 -10.51 24.87 -3.11
CA ARG A 109 -11.18 23.77 -3.85
C ARG A 109 -12.46 24.25 -4.51
N GLU A 110 -12.64 23.81 -5.75
CA GLU A 110 -13.83 24.07 -6.56
C GLU A 110 -14.29 22.77 -7.22
N VAL A 111 -15.56 22.70 -7.62
CA VAL A 111 -16.08 21.64 -8.47
C VAL A 111 -16.03 22.09 -9.92
N SER A 112 -15.20 21.44 -10.72
CA SER A 112 -15.12 21.65 -12.18
C SER A 112 -15.40 20.33 -12.90
N GLU A 113 -16.35 20.35 -13.83
CA GLU A 113 -16.76 19.17 -14.62
C GLU A 113 -17.10 17.92 -13.77
N GLY A 114 -17.72 18.14 -12.60
CA GLY A 114 -18.05 17.06 -11.66
C GLY A 114 -16.86 16.47 -10.91
N ARG A 115 -15.68 17.09 -11.00
CA ARG A 115 -14.47 16.73 -10.24
C ARG A 115 -14.15 17.80 -9.21
N LEU A 116 -13.72 17.35 -8.03
CA LEU A 116 -13.12 18.24 -7.05
C LEU A 116 -11.71 18.59 -7.52
N VAL A 117 -11.48 19.85 -7.89
CA VAL A 117 -10.18 20.34 -8.34
C VAL A 117 -9.60 21.32 -7.32
N ARG A 118 -8.27 21.47 -7.36
CA ARG A 118 -7.60 22.54 -6.63
C ARG A 118 -7.63 23.79 -7.51
N SER A 119 -8.14 24.90 -6.96
CA SER A 119 -8.09 26.23 -7.59
C SER A 119 -6.67 26.77 -7.61
#